data_AF-A0A7Y5JHT5-F1
#
_entry.id   AF-A0A7Y5JHT5-F1
#
_cell.length_a   1.000
_cell.length_b   1.000
_cell.length_c   1.000
_cell.angle_alpha   90.00
_cell.angle_beta   90.00
_cell.angle_gamma   90.00
#
_symmetry.space_group_name_H-M   'P 1'
#
loop_
_entity.id
_entity.type
_entity.pdbx_description
1 polymer ?
#
loop_
_entity_poly.entity_id
_entity_poly.type
_entity_poly.pdbx_seq_one_letter_code
_entity_poly.pdbx_strand_id
1 'polypeptide(L)'
;VLACDLPLIPPGLLGLLVDKLEAADVTFCEHGGQPEPLVCALRTKAMLGPVERALAAGRLKVVPLWKASRCQVLTDASLAAFAPLDRAFANVNTLEELEELERPGA
;
A
#
# COMPACT_ATOMS: atom_id res chain seq x y z
N VAL A 1 3.59 3.32 5.46
CA VAL A 1 2.18 3.74 5.60
C VAL A 1 1.34 2.52 5.33
N LEU A 2 0.32 2.31 6.14
CA LEU A 2 -0.68 1.27 5.96
C LEU A 2 -2.04 1.94 6.19
N ALA A 3 -2.97 1.74 5.27
CA ALA A 3 -4.34 2.21 5.43
C ALA A 3 -5.00 1.46 6.60
N CYS A 4 -5.78 2.15 7.43
CA CYS A 4 -6.33 1.58 8.66
C CYS A 4 -7.53 0.64 8.42
N ASP A 5 -8.10 0.69 7.22
CA ASP A 5 -9.18 -0.16 6.70
C ASP A 5 -8.66 -1.48 6.11
N LEU A 6 -7.35 -1.75 6.15
CA LEU A 6 -6.72 -2.99 5.69
C LEU A 6 -6.18 -3.84 6.85
N PRO A 7 -7.03 -4.43 7.71
CA PRO A 7 -6.61 -5.10 8.94
C PRO A 7 -5.86 -6.42 8.71
N LEU A 8 -5.98 -7.02 7.51
CA LEU A 8 -5.47 -8.35 7.22
C LEU A 8 -4.14 -8.36 6.44
N ILE A 9 -3.51 -7.20 6.24
CA ILE A 9 -2.21 -7.14 5.56
C ILE A 9 -1.16 -7.94 6.35
N PRO A 10 -0.50 -8.95 5.73
CA PRO A 10 0.47 -9.77 6.42
C PRO A 10 1.68 -8.95 6.87
N PRO A 11 2.16 -9.11 8.13
CA PRO A 11 3.34 -8.38 8.60
C PRO A 11 4.59 -8.58 7.73
N GLY A 12 4.76 -9.78 7.15
CA GLY A 12 5.86 -10.08 6.23
C GLY A 12 5.82 -9.27 4.93
N LEU A 13 4.62 -8.88 4.46
CA LEU A 13 4.46 -8.01 3.29
C LEU A 13 4.97 -6.61 3.60
N LEU A 14 4.71 -6.10 4.81
CA LEU A 14 5.25 -4.82 5.26
C LEU A 14 6.78 -4.83 5.33
N GLY A 15 7.37 -5.96 5.78
CA GLY A 15 8.82 -6.17 5.73
C GLY A 15 9.36 -6.10 4.31
N LEU A 16 8.72 -6.81 3.37
CA LEU A 16 9.09 -6.77 1.96
C LEU A 16 9.05 -5.35 1.38
N LEU A 17 8.04 -4.55 1.70
CA LEU A 17 7.97 -3.15 1.26
C LEU A 17 9.17 -2.33 1.73
N VAL A 18 9.60 -2.53 2.98
CA VAL A 18 10.76 -1.83 3.54
C VAL A 18 12.06 -2.27 2.87
N ASP A 19 12.26 -3.57 2.66
CA ASP A 19 13.45 -4.11 1.99
C ASP A 19 13.61 -3.53 0.58
N LYS A 20 12.50 -3.35 -0.12
CA LYS A 20 12.49 -2.81 -1.49
C LYS A 20 12.87 -1.34 -1.58
N LEU A 21 12.87 -0.61 -0.46
CA LEU A 21 13.40 0.76 -0.44
C LEU A 21 14.90 0.82 -0.72
N GLU A 22 15.67 -0.27 -0.63
CA GLU A 22 17.09 -0.27 -1.01
C GLU A 22 17.31 0.29 -2.43
N ALA A 23 16.38 0.04 -3.34
CA ALA A 23 16.44 0.49 -4.73
C ALA A 23 15.42 1.60 -5.07
N ALA A 24 14.66 2.12 -4.09
CA ALA A 24 13.55 3.05 -4.32
C ALA A 24 13.41 4.12 -3.23
N ASP A 25 12.74 5.23 -3.56
CA ASP A 25 12.31 6.24 -2.60
C ASP A 25 10.91 5.94 -2.04
N VAL A 26 10.10 5.21 -2.81
CA VAL A 26 8.78 4.71 -2.44
C VAL A 26 8.51 3.36 -3.08
N THR A 27 7.94 2.45 -2.32
CA THR A 27 7.46 1.15 -2.80
C THR A 27 6.02 0.98 -2.36
N PHE A 28 5.11 0.66 -3.29
CA PHE A 28 3.69 0.42 -2.97
C PHE A 28 3.15 -0.83 -3.67
N CYS A 29 2.02 -1.35 -3.21
CA CYS A 29 1.41 -2.55 -3.76
C CYS A 29 0.46 -2.25 -4.94
N GLU A 30 0.33 -3.21 -5.84
CA GLU A 30 -0.73 -3.28 -6.82
C GLU A 30 -1.33 -4.68 -6.72
N HIS A 31 -2.65 -4.75 -6.55
CA HIS A 31 -3.38 -6.00 -6.42
C HIS A 31 -4.55 -6.04 -7.40
N GLY A 32 -4.72 -7.14 -8.14
CA GLY A 32 -5.79 -7.27 -9.12
C GLY A 32 -5.74 -6.20 -10.23
N GLY A 33 -4.54 -5.67 -10.52
CA GLY A 33 -4.33 -4.56 -11.46
C GLY A 33 -4.77 -3.19 -10.93
N GLN A 34 -5.16 -3.09 -9.65
CA GLN A 34 -5.49 -1.81 -9.00
C GLN A 34 -4.36 -1.38 -8.05
N PRO A 35 -3.96 -0.10 -8.09
CA PRO A 35 -2.92 0.41 -7.20
C PRO A 35 -3.45 0.56 -5.78
N GLU A 36 -2.64 0.13 -4.81
CA GLU A 36 -2.88 0.26 -3.36
C GLU A 36 -1.84 1.23 -2.75
N PRO A 37 -1.92 2.55 -3.05
CA PRO A 37 -0.85 3.50 -2.74
C PRO A 37 -0.67 3.76 -1.23
N LEU A 38 -1.64 3.37 -0.41
CA LEU A 38 -1.60 3.49 1.05
C LEU A 38 -1.07 2.21 1.74
N VAL A 39 -0.78 1.16 0.97
CA VAL A 39 0.02 0.00 1.40
C VAL A 39 1.43 0.20 0.83
N CYS A 40 2.23 1.02 1.53
CA CYS A 40 3.52 1.44 1.01
C CYS A 40 4.60 1.65 2.08
N ALA A 41 5.86 1.53 1.66
CA ALA A 41 7.01 2.06 2.40
C ALA A 41 7.59 3.24 1.63
N LEU A 42 8.15 4.22 2.33
CA LEU A 42 8.79 5.37 1.72
C LEU A 42 9.94 5.92 2.56
N ARG A 43 10.90 6.54 1.89
CA ARG A 43 11.99 7.26 2.54
C ARG A 43 11.58 8.70 2.79
N THR A 44 11.32 9.06 4.05
CA THR A 44 10.87 10.40 4.44
C THR A 44 11.76 11.51 3.87
N LYS A 45 13.10 11.36 3.94
CA LYS A 45 14.06 12.34 3.42
C LYS A 45 13.89 12.62 1.92
N ALA A 46 13.53 11.62 1.13
CA ALA A 46 13.33 11.76 -0.31
C ALA A 46 11.92 12.26 -0.66
N MET A 47 10.91 11.85 0.12
CA MET A 47 9.50 12.05 -0.22
C MET A 47 8.85 13.28 0.40
N LEU A 48 9.42 13.86 1.47
CA LEU A 48 8.83 15.04 2.14
C LEU A 48 8.61 16.22 1.18
N GLY A 49 9.66 16.64 0.46
CA GLY A 49 9.56 17.75 -0.48
C GLY A 49 8.58 17.51 -1.64
N PRO A 50 8.59 16.34 -2.32
CA PRO A 50 7.57 15.98 -3.30
C PRO A 50 6.14 16.07 -2.76
N VAL A 51 5.88 15.54 -1.55
CA VAL A 51 4.56 15.58 -0.91
C VAL A 51 4.12 17.01 -0.61
N GLU A 52 4.97 17.82 0.01
CA GLU A 52 4.67 19.23 0.32
C GLU A 52 4.34 20.05 -0.93
N ARG A 53 5.10 19.87 -2.02
CA ARG A 53 4.82 20.55 -3.29
C ARG A 53 3.52 20.10 -3.94
N ALA A 54 3.18 18.81 -3.84
CA ALA A 54 1.93 18.29 -4.37
C ALA A 54 0.74 18.89 -3.62
N LEU A 55 0.82 18.94 -2.28
CA LEU A 55 -0.19 19.56 -1.42
C LEU A 55 -0.35 21.06 -1.73
N ALA A 56 0.76 21.81 -1.81
CA ALA A 56 0.74 23.24 -2.12
C ALA A 56 0.15 23.55 -3.51
N ALA A 57 0.29 22.62 -4.47
CA ALA A 57 -0.26 22.74 -5.81
C ALA A 57 -1.68 22.15 -5.97
N GLY A 58 -2.32 21.70 -4.88
CA GLY A 58 -3.65 21.07 -4.93
C GLY A 58 -3.68 19.70 -5.65
N ARG A 59 -2.53 19.05 -5.81
CA ARG A 59 -2.41 17.74 -6.49
C ARG A 59 -2.58 16.63 -5.46
N LEU A 60 -3.82 16.23 -5.24
CA LEU A 60 -4.18 15.28 -4.16
C LEU A 60 -4.13 13.80 -4.56
N LYS A 61 -3.86 13.48 -5.84
CA LYS A 61 -3.75 12.08 -6.28
C LYS A 61 -2.39 11.50 -5.87
N VAL A 62 -2.42 10.42 -5.09
CA VAL A 62 -1.21 9.78 -4.54
C VAL A 62 -0.41 8.99 -5.58
N VAL A 63 -1.07 8.20 -6.42
CA VAL A 63 -0.37 7.35 -7.41
C VAL A 63 0.53 8.15 -8.37
N PRO A 64 0.09 9.29 -8.96
CA PRO A 64 0.97 10.13 -9.77
C PRO A 64 2.17 10.67 -8.99
N LEU A 65 2.02 10.99 -7.70
CA LEU A 65 3.10 11.47 -6.84
C LEU A 65 4.16 10.38 -6.61
N TRP A 66 3.72 9.15 -6.32
CA TRP A 66 4.63 8.00 -6.18
C TRP A 66 5.38 7.74 -7.49
N LYS A 67 4.65 7.62 -8.60
CA LYS A 67 5.23 7.34 -9.93
C LYS A 67 6.16 8.45 -10.46
N ALA A 68 6.06 9.67 -9.94
CA ALA A 68 6.98 10.77 -10.26
C ALA A 68 8.32 10.72 -9.49
N SER A 69 8.49 9.78 -8.57
CA SER A 69 9.71 9.55 -7.78
C SER A 69 10.40 8.24 -8.20
N ARG A 70 11.55 7.87 -7.59
CA ARG A 70 12.12 6.52 -7.80
C ARG A 70 11.20 5.50 -7.14
N CYS A 71 10.27 4.98 -7.92
CA CYS A 71 9.16 4.19 -7.45
C CYS A 71 9.33 2.72 -7.83
N GLN A 72 9.02 1.82 -6.89
CA GLN A 72 8.81 0.41 -7.18
C GLN A 72 7.35 0.03 -6.90
N VAL A 73 6.78 -0.82 -7.77
CA VAL A 73 5.43 -1.35 -7.60
C VAL A 73 5.54 -2.86 -7.37
N LEU A 74 4.95 -3.36 -6.29
CA LEU A 74 4.86 -4.79 -6.00
C LEU A 74 3.52 -5.31 -6.51
N THR A 75 3.56 -6.04 -7.63
CA THR A 75 2.39 -6.67 -8.24
C THR A 75 2.04 -7.99 -7.55
N ASP A 76 0.90 -8.60 -7.89
CA ASP A 76 0.50 -9.93 -7.42
C ASP A 76 1.62 -10.98 -7.55
N ALA A 77 2.42 -10.94 -8.62
CA ALA A 77 3.56 -11.84 -8.80
C ALA A 77 4.66 -11.63 -7.73
N SER A 78 4.91 -10.38 -7.32
CA SER A 78 5.85 -10.06 -6.24
C SER A 78 5.30 -10.46 -4.87
N LEU A 79 3.97 -10.51 -4.75
CA LEU A 79 3.25 -10.73 -3.50
C LEU A 79 2.76 -12.17 -3.30
N ALA A 80 3.03 -13.07 -4.26
CA ALA A 80 2.48 -14.43 -4.28
C ALA A 80 2.72 -15.23 -2.99
N ALA A 81 3.82 -14.98 -2.27
CA ALA A 81 4.14 -15.62 -0.98
C ALA A 81 3.16 -15.25 0.16
N PHE A 82 2.34 -14.21 -0.03
CA PHE A 82 1.37 -13.69 0.94
C PHE A 82 -0.08 -14.03 0.57
N ALA A 83 -0.29 -14.93 -0.40
CA ALA A 83 -1.62 -15.38 -0.78
C ALA A 83 -2.38 -16.01 0.42
N PRO A 84 -3.72 -15.85 0.50
CA PRO A 84 -4.60 -15.23 -0.50
C PRO A 84 -4.59 -13.68 -0.45
N LEU A 85 -4.28 -13.04 -1.58
CA LEU A 85 -4.15 -11.58 -1.68
C LEU A 85 -5.50 -10.86 -1.57
N ASP A 86 -6.57 -11.45 -2.14
CA ASP A 86 -7.92 -10.89 -2.04
C ASP A 86 -8.37 -10.72 -0.58
N ARG A 87 -7.93 -11.62 0.31
CA ARG A 87 -8.17 -11.50 1.76
C ARG A 87 -7.26 -10.45 2.39
N ALA A 88 -5.98 -10.42 2.02
CA ALA A 88 -5.02 -9.46 2.56
C ALA A 88 -5.38 -8.01 2.23
N PHE A 89 -5.88 -7.76 1.01
CA PHE A 89 -6.25 -6.45 0.49
C PHE A 89 -7.76 -6.15 0.60
N ALA A 90 -8.52 -6.95 1.35
CA ALA A 90 -9.93 -6.68 1.61
C ALA A 90 -10.06 -5.45 2.53
N ASN A 91 -10.51 -4.32 1.96
CA ASN A 91 -10.82 -3.12 2.73
C ASN A 91 -12.10 -3.32 3.56
N VAL A 92 -12.09 -2.76 4.77
CA VAL A 92 -13.24 -2.70 5.68
C VAL A 92 -13.73 -1.26 5.77
N ASN A 93 -14.71 -0.94 4.94
CA ASN A 93 -15.34 0.37 4.85
C ASN A 93 -16.64 0.46 5.65
N THR A 94 -17.32 -0.67 5.91
CA THR A 94 -18.59 -0.69 6.64
C THR A 94 -18.54 -1.59 7.89
N LEU A 95 -19.51 -1.40 8.79
CA LEU A 95 -19.63 -2.21 9.99
C LEU A 95 -19.98 -3.67 9.64
N GLU A 96 -20.81 -3.86 8.62
CA GLU A 96 -21.21 -5.19 8.13
C GLU A 96 -20.00 -5.98 7.62
N GLU A 97 -19.09 -5.33 6.89
CA GLU A 97 -17.83 -5.93 6.45
C GLU A 97 -16.93 -6.33 7.64
N LEU A 98 -16.89 -5.51 8.69
CA LEU A 98 -16.17 -5.83 9.91
C LEU A 98 -16.78 -7.05 10.62
N GLU A 99 -18.10 -7.08 10.76
CA GLU A 99 -18.81 -8.21 11.37
C GLU A 99 -18.60 -9.50 10.58
N GLU A 100 -18.54 -9.44 9.25
CA GLU A 100 -18.21 -10.58 8.39
C GLU A 100 -16.81 -11.13 8.64
N LEU A 101 -15.83 -10.25 8.83
CA LEU A 101 -14.45 -10.64 9.16
C LEU A 101 -14.30 -11.25 10.55
N GLU A 102 -15.09 -10.78 11.52
CA GLU A 102 -15.06 -11.29 12.89
C GLU A 102 -15.82 -12.63 13.03
N ARG A 103 -16.64 -13.01 12.05
CA ARG A 103 -17.36 -14.29 12.08
C ARG A 103 -16.37 -15.47 12.05
N PRO A 104 -16.49 -16.43 12.99
CA PRO A 104 -15.65 -17.62 12.98
C PRO A 104 -15.86 -18.42 11.70
N GLY A 105 -14.78 -18.61 10.92
CA GLY A 105 -14.78 -19.44 9.71
C GLY A 105 -14.69 -18.69 8.37
N ALA A 106 -14.54 -17.36 8.39
CA ALA A 106 -14.24 -16.54 7.19
C ALA A 106 -12.74 -16.55 6.80
#